data_AF-A0A3D3NT96-F1
#
_entry.id   AF-A0A3D3NT96-F1
#
_cell.length_a   1.000
_cell.length_b   1.000
_cell.length_c   1.000
_cell.angle_alpha   90.00
_cell.angle_beta   90.00
_cell.angle_gamma   90.00
#
_symmetry.space_group_name_H-M   'P 1'
#
loop_
_entity.id
_entity.type
_entity.pdbx_description
1 polymer ?
#
loop_
_entity_poly.entity_id
_entity_poly.type
_entity_poly.pdbx_seq_one_letter_code
_entity_poly.pdbx_strand_id
1 'polypeptide(L)'
;MPADFLTTLDALPDRKSPLMERFWSMIGPKAPARIEAMAREARAVTRRNFGRTMRLFAPLYLSNECVNNCAYCGFSRDNPDILRVTLSVDQVVREARHLAEQGFRNVLLVAGEHPRFVSEGYLEECIRAIRGFIPTVGIEVGPMEAPEYARMVEAGAEGLVVYQETYDREAYAEMHTAGPKKDFAWRMACPERGHEGGFRRIGIGALFGLSDWRLGGLDRKRPRLNSTY
;
A
#
# COMPACT_ATOMS: atom_id res chain seq x y z
N MET A 1 25.07 12.67 -3.19
CA MET A 1 23.92 12.00 -2.56
C MET A 1 23.25 11.18 -3.64
N PRO A 2 22.90 9.90 -3.42
CA PRO A 2 22.02 9.22 -4.35
C PRO A 2 20.76 10.08 -4.51
N ALA A 3 20.29 10.26 -5.74
CA ALA A 3 19.05 11.01 -5.97
C ALA A 3 17.91 10.29 -5.23
N ASP A 4 17.17 11.02 -4.40
CA ASP A 4 15.96 10.48 -3.79
C ASP A 4 14.95 10.08 -4.88
N PHE A 5 14.07 9.14 -4.58
CA PHE A 5 13.10 8.65 -5.56
C PHE A 5 12.18 9.76 -6.10
N LEU A 6 11.86 10.77 -5.28
CA LEU A 6 11.02 11.91 -5.69
C LEU A 6 11.66 12.72 -6.82
N THR A 7 12.95 13.01 -6.72
CA THR A 7 13.73 13.68 -7.75
C THR A 7 13.73 12.87 -9.05
N THR A 8 13.87 11.54 -8.94
CA THR A 8 13.79 10.65 -10.10
C THR A 8 12.40 10.68 -10.73
N LEU A 9 11.35 10.57 -9.91
CA LEU A 9 9.95 10.59 -10.34
C LEU A 9 9.60 11.90 -11.06
N ASP A 10 9.99 13.04 -10.48
CA ASP A 10 9.69 14.37 -11.02
C ASP A 10 10.43 14.62 -12.36
N ALA A 11 11.55 13.94 -12.62
CA ALA A 11 12.31 14.03 -13.88
C ALA A 11 11.81 13.08 -15.00
N LEU A 12 10.95 12.09 -14.69
CA LEU A 12 10.45 11.12 -15.67
C LEU A 12 9.73 11.72 -16.90
N PRO A 13 8.97 12.82 -16.79
CA PRO A 13 8.31 13.44 -17.95
C PRO A 13 9.28 13.93 -19.03
N ASP A 14 10.52 14.28 -18.68
CA ASP A 14 11.50 14.89 -19.59
C ASP A 14 12.36 13.87 -20.32
N ARG A 15 12.63 12.71 -19.70
CA ARG A 15 13.43 11.65 -20.30
C ARG A 15 12.95 10.28 -19.84
N LYS A 16 12.21 9.58 -20.70
CA LYS A 16 11.86 8.18 -20.46
C LYS A 16 13.07 7.28 -20.68
N SER A 17 13.31 6.36 -19.76
CA SER A 17 14.29 5.30 -19.97
C SER A 17 13.76 4.28 -21.00
N PRO A 18 14.63 3.50 -21.66
CA PRO A 18 14.18 2.44 -22.56
C PRO A 18 13.22 1.43 -21.89
N LEU A 19 13.39 1.19 -20.58
CA LEU A 19 12.47 0.36 -19.80
C LEU A 19 11.08 1.00 -19.70
N MET A 20 11.01 2.31 -19.45
CA MET A 20 9.75 3.05 -19.38
C MET A 20 9.05 3.13 -20.73
N GLU A 21 9.78 3.34 -21.82
CA GLU A 21 9.21 3.31 -23.18
C GLU A 21 8.59 1.94 -23.51
N ARG A 22 9.29 0.86 -23.16
CA ARG A 22 8.76 -0.50 -23.31
C ARG A 22 7.52 -0.73 -22.47
N PHE A 23 7.53 -0.31 -21.20
CA PHE A 23 6.37 -0.42 -20.31
C PHE A 23 5.16 0.34 -20.87
N TRP A 24 5.37 1.56 -21.35
CA TRP A 24 4.33 2.38 -21.98
C TRP A 24 3.71 1.71 -23.20
N SER A 25 4.54 1.09 -24.05
CA SER A 25 4.07 0.33 -25.20
C SER A 25 3.24 -0.90 -24.80
N MET A 26 3.50 -1.50 -23.64
CA MET A 26 2.72 -2.65 -23.14
C MET A 26 1.32 -2.23 -22.64
N ILE A 27 1.21 -1.10 -21.94
CA ILE A 27 -0.05 -0.64 -21.33
C ILE A 27 -0.95 0.20 -22.25
N GLY A 28 -0.41 0.62 -23.42
CA GLY A 28 -1.20 1.29 -24.46
C GLY A 28 -2.33 0.43 -25.04
N PRO A 29 -3.26 1.00 -25.83
CA PRO A 29 -4.36 0.26 -26.42
C PRO A 29 -3.90 -0.96 -27.24
N LYS A 30 -4.61 -2.08 -27.11
CA LYS A 30 -4.33 -3.34 -27.80
C LYS A 30 -5.63 -3.99 -28.25
N ALA A 31 -5.57 -4.72 -29.36
CA ALA A 31 -6.66 -5.62 -29.75
C ALA A 31 -6.84 -6.73 -28.69
N PRO A 32 -8.06 -7.24 -28.46
CA PRO A 32 -8.32 -8.30 -27.49
C PRO A 32 -7.41 -9.53 -27.64
N ALA A 33 -7.16 -9.98 -28.87
CA ALA A 33 -6.26 -11.09 -29.15
C ALA A 33 -4.81 -10.85 -28.66
N ARG A 34 -4.35 -9.59 -28.70
CA ARG A 34 -3.02 -9.22 -28.21
C ARG A 34 -2.97 -9.20 -26.68
N ILE A 35 -4.04 -8.75 -26.01
CA ILE A 35 -4.16 -8.80 -24.54
C ILE A 35 -4.11 -10.25 -24.07
N GLU A 36 -4.86 -11.15 -24.73
CA GLU A 36 -4.88 -12.58 -24.40
C GLU A 36 -3.49 -13.23 -24.60
N ALA A 37 -2.78 -12.87 -25.68
CA ALA A 37 -1.41 -13.34 -25.88
C ALA A 37 -0.46 -12.88 -24.75
N MET A 38 -0.57 -11.62 -24.34
CA MET A 38 0.21 -11.07 -23.21
C MET A 38 -0.14 -11.76 -21.88
N ALA A 39 -1.42 -12.06 -21.64
CA ALA A 39 -1.86 -12.78 -20.44
C ALA A 39 -1.27 -14.20 -20.37
N ARG A 40 -1.20 -14.90 -21.51
CA ARG A 40 -0.57 -16.23 -21.59
C ARG A 40 0.92 -16.18 -21.33
N GLU A 41 1.61 -15.18 -21.88
CA GLU A 41 3.04 -14.96 -21.64
C GLU A 41 3.30 -14.65 -20.16
N ALA A 42 2.54 -13.72 -19.58
CA ALA A 42 2.61 -13.40 -18.15
C ALA A 42 2.42 -14.65 -17.29
N ARG A 43 1.39 -15.46 -17.58
CA ARG A 43 1.14 -16.74 -16.88
C ARG A 43 2.31 -17.71 -17.00
N ALA A 44 2.94 -17.82 -18.18
CA ALA A 44 4.09 -18.69 -18.39
C ALA A 44 5.31 -18.22 -17.57
N VAL A 45 5.58 -16.91 -17.56
CA VAL A 45 6.66 -16.30 -16.77
C VAL A 45 6.39 -16.47 -15.26
N THR A 46 5.17 -16.23 -14.79
CA THR A 46 4.79 -16.46 -13.39
C THR A 46 5.03 -17.91 -12.99
N ARG A 47 4.60 -18.87 -13.80
CA ARG A 47 4.80 -20.30 -13.52
C ARG A 47 6.26 -20.72 -13.52
N ARG A 48 7.07 -20.13 -14.40
CA ARG A 48 8.51 -20.41 -14.44
C ARG A 48 9.23 -19.96 -13.16
N ASN A 49 8.83 -18.82 -12.60
CA ASN A 49 9.48 -18.24 -11.42
C ASN A 49 8.89 -18.73 -10.09
N PHE A 50 7.58 -18.97 -10.03
CA PHE A 50 6.85 -19.24 -8.77
C PHE A 50 6.12 -20.59 -8.75
N GLY A 51 6.17 -21.36 -9.84
CA GLY A 51 5.47 -22.64 -9.94
C GLY A 51 3.95 -22.48 -9.94
N ARG A 52 3.25 -23.33 -9.18
CA ARG A 52 1.79 -23.32 -9.02
C ARG A 52 1.35 -22.95 -7.61
N THR A 53 2.29 -22.51 -6.77
CA THR A 53 2.02 -22.20 -5.36
C THR A 53 1.38 -20.82 -5.25
N MET A 54 0.32 -20.72 -4.44
CA MET A 54 -0.30 -19.44 -4.08
C MET A 54 -0.07 -19.21 -2.58
N ARG A 55 0.52 -18.05 -2.23
CA ARG A 55 0.65 -17.61 -0.84
C ARG A 55 -0.62 -16.85 -0.47
N LEU A 56 -1.35 -17.37 0.52
CA LEU A 56 -2.53 -16.70 1.07
C LEU A 56 -2.12 -15.83 2.25
N PHE A 57 -2.78 -14.68 2.39
CA PHE A 57 -2.70 -13.82 3.57
C PHE A 57 -4.09 -13.31 3.91
N ALA A 58 -4.29 -12.92 5.17
CA ALA A 58 -5.52 -12.30 5.64
C ALA A 58 -5.22 -10.90 6.19
N PRO A 59 -5.96 -9.87 5.77
CA PRO A 59 -5.95 -8.59 6.48
C PRO A 59 -6.68 -8.73 7.81
N LEU A 60 -6.11 -8.15 8.86
CA LEU A 60 -6.74 -8.00 10.17
C LEU A 60 -6.83 -6.51 10.50
N TYR A 61 -8.05 -5.97 10.45
CA TYR A 61 -8.31 -4.57 10.75
C TYR A 61 -8.31 -4.34 12.27
N LEU A 62 -7.33 -3.59 12.75
CA LEU A 62 -7.13 -3.30 14.17
C LEU A 62 -7.97 -2.11 14.65
N SER A 63 -8.06 -1.08 13.82
CA SER A 63 -8.80 0.14 14.10
C SER A 63 -9.30 0.80 12.83
N ASN A 64 -10.53 1.32 12.88
CA ASN A 64 -11.09 2.17 11.82
C ASN A 64 -11.09 3.67 12.21
N GLU A 65 -10.44 4.04 13.32
CA GLU A 65 -10.21 5.43 13.70
C GLU A 65 -9.21 6.08 12.74
N CYS A 66 -9.54 7.26 12.21
CA CYS A 66 -8.67 7.94 11.25
C CYS A 66 -8.87 9.45 11.32
N VAL A 67 -7.78 10.22 11.23
CA VAL A 67 -7.81 11.70 11.20
C VAL A 67 -7.83 12.28 9.79
N ASN A 68 -7.65 11.44 8.76
CA ASN A 68 -7.63 11.87 7.37
C ASN A 68 -9.03 11.92 6.74
N ASN A 69 -9.19 12.84 5.79
CA ASN A 69 -10.34 12.85 4.89
C ASN A 69 -9.90 12.39 3.50
N CYS A 70 -10.13 11.12 3.20
CA CYS A 70 -9.91 10.58 1.86
C CYS A 70 -11.27 10.38 1.20
N ALA A 71 -11.50 11.00 0.04
CA ALA A 71 -12.81 11.02 -0.63
C ALA A 71 -13.34 9.62 -1.00
N TYR A 72 -12.44 8.64 -1.16
CA TYR A 72 -12.76 7.27 -1.52
C TYR A 72 -12.86 6.31 -0.32
N CYS A 73 -12.54 6.75 0.90
CA CYS A 73 -12.33 5.83 2.03
C CYS A 73 -13.51 5.85 3.01
N GLY A 74 -14.07 4.68 3.30
CA GLY A 74 -15.12 4.52 4.31
C GLY A 74 -14.68 4.88 5.74
N PHE A 75 -13.37 4.87 6.03
CA PHE A 75 -12.82 5.29 7.33
C PHE A 75 -12.54 6.79 7.39
N SER A 76 -12.85 7.56 6.34
CA SER A 76 -12.71 9.02 6.32
C SER A 76 -13.28 9.62 7.61
N ARG A 77 -12.53 10.54 8.26
CA ARG A 77 -12.89 11.09 9.57
C ARG A 77 -14.31 11.64 9.60
N ASP A 78 -14.69 12.33 8.54
CA ASP A 78 -15.97 13.03 8.43
C ASP A 78 -17.12 12.12 7.97
N ASN A 79 -16.91 10.80 7.84
CA ASN A 79 -17.99 9.85 7.60
C ASN A 79 -18.82 9.68 8.89
N PRO A 80 -20.09 10.14 8.94
CA PRO A 80 -20.91 10.07 10.15
C PRO A 80 -21.53 8.68 10.37
N ASP A 81 -21.61 7.85 9.33
CA ASP A 81 -22.36 6.60 9.34
C ASP A 81 -21.55 5.40 9.87
N ILE A 82 -20.26 5.61 10.15
CA ILE A 82 -19.36 4.54 10.63
C ILE A 82 -19.20 4.58 12.14
N LEU A 83 -19.51 3.46 12.79
CA LEU A 83 -19.14 3.23 14.19
C LEU A 83 -17.63 3.06 14.30
N ARG A 84 -17.00 3.88 15.15
CA ARG A 84 -15.57 3.80 15.39
C ARG A 84 -15.22 2.73 16.42
N VAL A 85 -14.24 1.90 16.07
CA VAL A 85 -13.80 0.74 16.85
C VAL A 85 -12.29 0.60 16.74
N THR A 86 -11.66 0.37 17.90
CA THR A 86 -10.28 -0.08 18.02
C THR A 86 -10.28 -1.35 18.85
N LEU A 87 -9.67 -2.43 18.34
CA LEU A 87 -9.59 -3.70 19.04
C LEU A 87 -8.60 -3.61 20.20
N SER A 88 -8.94 -4.19 21.36
CA SER A 88 -7.94 -4.45 22.40
C SER A 88 -6.95 -5.53 21.94
N VAL A 89 -5.77 -5.59 22.55
CA VAL A 89 -4.77 -6.62 22.23
C VAL A 89 -5.36 -8.04 22.37
N ASP A 90 -6.20 -8.28 23.37
CA ASP A 90 -6.89 -9.57 23.54
C ASP A 90 -7.89 -9.86 22.41
N GLN A 91 -8.59 -8.85 21.89
CA GLN A 91 -9.43 -8.99 20.71
C GLN A 91 -8.58 -9.34 19.49
N VAL A 92 -7.46 -8.65 19.29
CA VAL A 92 -6.50 -8.93 18.20
C VAL A 92 -5.99 -10.37 18.26
N VAL A 93 -5.63 -10.86 19.45
CA VAL A 93 -5.21 -12.26 19.63
C VAL A 93 -6.31 -13.24 19.27
N ARG A 94 -7.57 -12.98 19.68
CA ARG A 94 -8.70 -13.86 19.33
C ARG A 94 -8.93 -13.94 17.82
N GLU A 95 -8.97 -12.79 17.14
CA GLU A 95 -9.14 -12.74 15.69
C GLU A 95 -7.95 -13.39 14.95
N ALA A 96 -6.72 -13.13 15.40
CA ALA A 96 -5.53 -13.75 14.82
C ALA A 96 -5.52 -15.28 15.01
N ARG A 97 -5.96 -15.79 16.16
CA ARG A 97 -6.11 -17.23 16.40
C ARG A 97 -7.14 -17.84 15.48
N HIS A 98 -8.29 -17.18 15.31
CA HIS A 98 -9.30 -17.62 14.37
C HIS A 98 -8.74 -17.73 12.95
N LEU A 99 -8.00 -16.72 12.47
CA LEU A 99 -7.33 -16.77 11.17
C LEU A 99 -6.30 -17.90 11.07
N ALA A 100 -5.53 -18.16 12.13
CA ALA A 100 -4.58 -19.26 12.18
C ALA A 100 -5.27 -20.63 12.08
N GLU A 101 -6.42 -20.81 12.74
CA GLU A 101 -7.26 -22.01 12.66
C GLU A 101 -7.85 -22.21 11.26
N GLN A 102 -8.11 -21.13 10.52
CA GLN A 102 -8.49 -21.18 9.09
C GLN A 102 -7.30 -21.49 8.17
N GLY A 103 -6.09 -21.64 8.70
CA GLY A 103 -4.88 -21.99 7.96
C GLY A 103 -4.08 -20.78 7.44
N PHE A 104 -4.45 -19.55 7.79
CA PHE A 104 -3.64 -18.39 7.44
C PHE A 104 -2.35 -18.35 8.25
N ARG A 105 -1.22 -18.27 7.54
CA ARG A 105 0.13 -18.18 8.11
C ARG A 105 0.73 -16.78 7.97
N ASN A 106 0.06 -15.92 7.22
CA ASN A 106 0.48 -14.56 6.90
C ASN A 106 -0.68 -13.62 7.23
N VAL A 107 -0.46 -12.70 8.16
CA VAL A 107 -1.47 -11.70 8.54
C VAL A 107 -0.91 -10.31 8.23
N LEU A 108 -1.74 -9.48 7.61
CA LEU A 108 -1.46 -8.07 7.38
C LEU A 108 -2.28 -7.25 8.39
N LEU A 109 -1.61 -6.60 9.34
CA LEU A 109 -2.27 -5.72 10.30
C LEU A 109 -2.57 -4.39 9.62
N VAL A 110 -3.84 -4.00 9.61
CA VAL A 110 -4.33 -2.80 8.94
C VAL A 110 -4.97 -1.89 9.98
N ALA A 111 -4.65 -0.60 9.95
CA ALA A 111 -5.28 0.38 10.83
C ALA A 111 -5.41 1.75 10.17
N GLY A 112 -6.46 2.49 10.53
CA GLY A 112 -6.55 3.91 10.22
C GLY A 112 -5.45 4.73 10.91
N GLU A 113 -5.26 5.97 10.45
CA GLU A 113 -4.21 6.85 10.96
C GLU A 113 -4.79 7.75 12.04
N HIS A 114 -4.72 7.31 13.30
CA HIS A 114 -5.18 8.10 14.45
C HIS A 114 -4.12 8.17 15.56
N PRO A 115 -3.58 9.36 15.88
CA PRO A 115 -2.41 9.54 16.74
C PRO A 115 -2.63 9.24 18.23
N ARG A 116 -3.87 8.90 18.63
CA ARG A 116 -4.21 8.48 20.00
C ARG A 116 -4.65 7.02 20.12
N PHE A 117 -5.22 6.44 19.06
CA PHE A 117 -5.81 5.10 19.13
C PHE A 117 -4.91 4.06 18.48
N VAL A 118 -4.07 4.50 17.54
CA VAL A 118 -3.03 3.70 16.90
C VAL A 118 -1.69 4.34 17.26
N SER A 119 -1.46 4.55 18.56
CA SER A 119 -0.33 5.30 19.09
C SER A 119 0.51 4.49 20.08
N GLU A 120 1.67 5.04 20.43
CA GLU A 120 2.48 4.70 21.61
C GLU A 120 2.47 3.20 22.00
N GLY A 121 3.04 2.34 21.15
CA GLY A 121 3.26 0.95 21.52
C GLY A 121 2.12 -0.02 21.15
N TYR A 122 0.91 0.46 20.83
CA TYR A 122 -0.24 -0.41 20.54
C TYR A 122 0.04 -1.39 19.39
N LEU A 123 0.63 -0.93 18.29
CA LEU A 123 0.98 -1.79 17.17
C LEU A 123 2.05 -2.80 17.57
N GLU A 124 3.09 -2.37 18.29
CA GLU A 124 4.13 -3.26 18.80
C GLU A 124 3.57 -4.33 19.74
N GLU A 125 2.63 -3.97 20.63
CA GLU A 125 1.93 -4.91 21.51
C GLU A 125 1.12 -5.93 20.72
N CYS A 126 0.36 -5.48 19.72
CA CYS A 126 -0.40 -6.37 18.83
C CYS A 126 0.53 -7.34 18.07
N ILE A 127 1.63 -6.83 17.50
CA ILE A 127 2.63 -7.65 16.80
C ILE A 127 3.24 -8.69 17.76
N ARG A 128 3.71 -8.27 18.93
CA ARG A 128 4.31 -9.17 19.94
C ARG A 128 3.32 -10.22 20.42
N ALA A 129 2.06 -9.87 20.58
CA ALA A 129 1.03 -10.77 21.08
C ALA A 129 0.72 -11.92 20.09
N ILE A 130 0.84 -11.68 18.77
CA ILE A 130 0.49 -12.69 17.76
C ILE A 130 1.69 -13.40 17.13
N ARG A 131 2.89 -12.80 17.14
CA ARG A 131 4.08 -13.36 16.45
C ARG A 131 4.49 -14.76 16.90
N GLY A 132 4.07 -15.17 18.10
CA GLY A 132 4.37 -16.51 18.64
C GLY A 132 3.64 -17.64 17.90
N PHE A 133 2.52 -17.35 17.23
CA PHE A 133 1.70 -18.34 16.51
C PHE A 133 1.30 -17.92 15.09
N ILE A 134 1.50 -16.65 14.71
CA ILE A 134 1.42 -16.17 13.33
C ILE A 134 2.84 -16.05 12.76
N PRO A 135 3.24 -16.91 11.80
CA PRO A 135 4.63 -16.92 11.30
C PRO A 135 5.07 -15.64 10.62
N THR A 136 4.17 -14.99 9.88
CA THR A 136 4.47 -13.78 9.13
C THR A 136 3.46 -12.70 9.48
N VAL A 137 3.97 -11.57 9.98
CA VAL A 137 3.20 -10.37 10.28
C VAL A 137 3.70 -9.23 9.40
N GLY A 138 2.80 -8.62 8.62
CA GLY A 138 3.05 -7.36 7.93
C GLY A 138 2.18 -6.25 8.50
N ILE A 139 2.51 -5.00 8.16
CA ILE A 139 1.72 -3.82 8.52
C ILE A 139 1.34 -3.00 7.28
N GLU A 140 0.13 -2.46 7.29
CA GLU A 140 -0.38 -1.45 6.37
C GLU A 140 -1.06 -0.35 7.21
N VAL A 141 -0.28 0.67 7.55
CA VAL A 141 -0.67 1.75 8.48
C VAL A 141 -0.20 3.11 7.96
N GLY A 142 -0.54 4.18 8.69
CA GLY A 142 -0.05 5.53 8.38
C GLY A 142 1.49 5.58 8.27
N PRO A 143 2.07 6.43 7.40
CA PRO A 143 3.51 6.54 7.26
C PRO A 143 4.19 7.01 8.55
N MET A 144 5.28 6.34 8.93
CA MET A 144 6.08 6.65 10.12
C MET A 144 7.50 7.09 9.75
N GLU A 145 8.24 7.59 10.74
CA GLU A 145 9.69 7.79 10.65
C GLU A 145 10.45 6.46 10.75
N ALA A 146 11.68 6.41 10.22
CA ALA A 146 12.50 5.19 10.22
C ALA A 146 12.72 4.57 11.62
N PRO A 147 12.98 5.34 12.70
CA PRO A 147 13.11 4.78 14.05
C PRO A 147 11.84 4.11 14.57
N GLU A 148 10.67 4.58 14.16
CA GLU A 148 9.39 4.00 14.55
C GLU A 148 9.15 2.68 13.82
N TYR A 149 9.49 2.62 12.53
CA TYR A 149 9.50 1.36 11.78
C TYR A 149 10.48 0.34 12.37
N ALA A 150 11.65 0.77 12.85
CA ALA A 150 12.59 -0.10 13.54
C ALA A 150 11.98 -0.76 14.78
N ARG A 151 11.15 -0.05 15.55
CA ARG A 151 10.40 -0.65 16.68
C ARG A 151 9.40 -1.71 16.22
N MET A 152 8.73 -1.52 15.07
CA MET A 152 7.82 -2.53 14.50
C MET A 152 8.57 -3.79 14.09
N VAL A 153 9.73 -3.63 13.45
CA VAL A 153 10.59 -4.74 13.05
C VAL A 153 11.12 -5.49 14.27
N GLU A 154 11.57 -4.78 15.30
CA GLU A 154 11.98 -5.36 16.59
C GLU A 154 10.84 -6.10 17.28
N ALA A 155 9.61 -5.55 17.23
CA ALA A 155 8.42 -6.21 17.74
C ALA A 155 8.08 -7.50 17.00
N GLY A 156 8.52 -7.65 15.75
CA GLY A 156 8.39 -8.88 14.95
C GLY A 156 7.71 -8.74 13.59
N ALA A 157 7.42 -7.51 13.12
CA ALA A 157 6.89 -7.30 11.78
C ALA A 157 7.98 -7.52 10.72
N GLU A 158 7.64 -8.21 9.62
CA GLU A 158 8.57 -8.52 8.54
C GLU A 158 8.24 -7.82 7.21
N GLY A 159 7.02 -7.31 7.08
CA GLY A 159 6.53 -6.67 5.86
C GLY A 159 5.88 -5.31 6.11
N LEU A 160 6.15 -4.37 5.22
CA LEU A 160 5.47 -3.09 5.14
C LEU A 160 4.72 -3.02 3.80
N VAL A 161 3.46 -2.62 3.81
CA VAL A 161 2.68 -2.36 2.60
C VAL A 161 2.28 -0.90 2.58
N VAL A 162 2.57 -0.21 1.48
CA VAL A 162 2.26 1.21 1.28
C VAL A 162 1.57 1.39 -0.05
N TYR A 163 0.32 1.81 -0.02
CA TYR A 163 -0.36 2.27 -1.22
C TYR A 163 -0.08 3.77 -1.39
N GLN A 164 0.61 4.15 -2.46
CA GLN A 164 0.70 5.57 -2.84
C GLN A 164 -0.67 6.10 -3.28
N GLU A 165 -1.63 5.22 -3.53
CA GLU A 165 -2.99 5.49 -4.02
C GLU A 165 -2.99 5.97 -5.47
N THR A 166 -2.34 7.09 -5.74
CA THR A 166 -2.08 7.58 -7.09
C THR A 166 -0.78 8.36 -7.09
N TYR A 167 0.01 8.17 -8.14
CA TYR A 167 1.24 8.92 -8.37
C TYR A 167 0.97 10.22 -9.14
N ASP A 168 -0.27 10.44 -9.59
CA ASP A 168 -0.75 11.74 -10.09
C ASP A 168 -0.99 12.68 -8.91
N ARG A 169 -0.21 13.77 -8.84
CA ARG A 169 -0.26 14.75 -7.74
C ARG A 169 -1.56 15.55 -7.70
N GLU A 170 -2.17 15.84 -8.85
CA GLU A 170 -3.44 16.57 -8.90
C GLU A 170 -4.55 15.68 -8.34
N ALA A 171 -4.69 14.46 -8.87
CA ALA A 171 -5.65 13.50 -8.38
C ALA A 171 -5.41 13.15 -6.89
N TYR A 172 -4.14 13.06 -6.46
CA TYR A 172 -3.81 12.84 -5.06
C TYR A 172 -4.35 13.96 -4.16
N ALA A 173 -4.17 15.23 -4.56
CA ALA A 173 -4.63 16.38 -3.80
C ALA A 173 -6.17 16.50 -3.78
N GLU A 174 -6.84 16.12 -4.87
CA GLU A 174 -8.30 16.04 -4.94
C GLU A 174 -8.85 14.95 -3.99
N MET A 175 -8.17 13.80 -3.93
CA MET A 175 -8.64 12.64 -3.16
C MET A 175 -8.31 12.72 -1.66
N HIS A 176 -7.21 13.37 -1.27
CA HIS A 176 -6.79 13.52 0.12
C HIS A 176 -7.00 14.97 0.53
N THR A 177 -8.10 15.26 1.22
CA THR A 177 -8.57 16.64 1.43
C THR A 177 -8.22 17.20 2.81
N ALA A 178 -7.99 16.35 3.82
CA ALA A 178 -7.54 16.72 5.17
C ALA A 178 -6.65 15.64 5.82
N GLY A 179 -5.84 16.05 6.79
CA GLY A 179 -4.97 15.16 7.58
C GLY A 179 -3.55 14.98 7.02
N PRO A 180 -2.68 14.26 7.75
CA PRO A 180 -1.28 14.03 7.36
C PRO A 180 -1.13 13.32 6.01
N LYS A 181 -2.08 12.47 5.61
CA LYS A 181 -2.02 11.75 4.33
C LYS A 181 -2.04 12.70 3.12
N LYS A 182 -2.42 13.98 3.26
CA LYS A 182 -2.32 14.96 2.15
C LYS A 182 -0.90 15.18 1.65
N ASP A 183 0.10 14.94 2.50
CA ASP A 183 1.49 15.13 2.11
C ASP A 183 1.94 13.98 1.19
N PHE A 184 1.88 14.27 -0.12
CA PHE A 184 2.29 13.36 -1.18
C PHE A 184 3.75 12.92 -1.02
N ALA A 185 4.65 13.87 -0.73
CA ALA A 185 6.09 13.60 -0.68
C ALA A 185 6.43 12.74 0.54
N TRP A 186 5.82 13.07 1.68
CA TRP A 186 5.93 12.28 2.91
C TRP A 186 5.50 10.83 2.70
N ARG A 187 4.34 10.60 2.05
CA ARG A 187 3.85 9.26 1.74
C ARG A 187 4.72 8.53 0.71
N MET A 188 5.19 9.24 -0.31
CA MET A 188 6.02 8.65 -1.38
C MET A 188 7.39 8.20 -0.87
N ALA A 189 7.98 8.90 0.10
CA ALA A 189 9.24 8.51 0.72
C ALA A 189 9.10 7.37 1.76
N CYS A 190 7.87 6.92 2.05
CA CYS A 190 7.59 5.89 3.05
C CYS A 190 8.31 4.54 2.79
N PRO A 191 8.40 4.00 1.56
CA PRO A 191 9.17 2.79 1.29
C PRO A 191 10.66 2.92 1.65
N GLU A 192 11.28 4.07 1.42
CA GLU A 192 12.70 4.31 1.77
C GLU A 192 12.88 4.31 3.28
N ARG A 193 12.02 5.04 4.02
CA ARG A 193 12.04 5.03 5.50
C ARG A 193 11.75 3.66 6.08
N GLY A 194 10.84 2.89 5.47
CA GLY A 194 10.57 1.51 5.86
C GLY A 194 11.77 0.60 5.67
N HIS A 195 12.52 0.79 4.57
CA HIS A 195 13.77 0.06 4.33
C HIS A 195 14.84 0.42 5.36
N GLU A 196 15.02 1.72 5.63
CA GLU A 196 15.95 2.22 6.67
C GLU A 196 15.57 1.68 8.06
N GLY A 197 14.28 1.60 8.37
CA GLY A 197 13.75 0.97 9.59
C GLY A 197 13.93 -0.55 9.65
N GLY A 198 14.46 -1.20 8.61
CA GLY A 198 14.84 -2.61 8.63
C GLY A 198 13.80 -3.58 8.07
N PHE A 199 12.72 -3.11 7.43
CA PHE A 199 11.78 -4.01 6.75
C PHE A 199 12.44 -4.74 5.59
N ARG A 200 12.26 -6.06 5.55
CA ARG A 200 12.83 -6.93 4.50
C ARG A 200 11.91 -7.12 3.30
N ARG A 201 10.61 -6.90 3.50
CA ARG A 201 9.60 -6.96 2.43
C ARG A 201 8.84 -5.66 2.42
N ILE A 202 8.87 -4.98 1.27
CA ILE A 202 8.14 -3.72 1.07
C ILE A 202 7.25 -3.90 -0.15
N GLY A 203 5.94 -3.84 0.09
CA GLY A 203 4.93 -3.83 -0.95
C GLY A 203 4.53 -2.40 -1.26
N ILE A 204 4.54 -2.04 -2.54
CA ILE A 204 3.99 -0.76 -3.02
C ILE A 204 2.73 -1.03 -3.84
N GLY A 205 1.77 -0.10 -3.78
CA GLY A 205 0.51 -0.23 -4.49
C GLY A 205 -0.05 1.11 -4.97
N ALA A 206 -0.95 1.04 -5.94
CA ALA A 206 -1.79 2.15 -6.38
C ALA A 206 -3.26 1.71 -6.38
N LEU A 207 -4.15 2.63 -6.06
CA LEU A 207 -5.60 2.44 -6.15
C LEU A 207 -6.06 2.83 -7.55
N PHE A 208 -6.25 1.83 -8.40
CA PHE A 208 -6.72 2.05 -9.76
C PHE A 208 -8.15 2.62 -9.77
N GLY A 209 -8.39 3.63 -10.60
CA GLY A 209 -9.66 4.34 -10.70
C GLY A 209 -9.62 5.77 -10.14
N LEU A 210 -8.59 6.14 -9.36
CA LEU A 210 -8.42 7.52 -8.88
C LEU A 210 -7.89 8.48 -9.97
N SER A 211 -7.18 7.93 -10.95
CA SER A 211 -6.62 8.62 -12.12
C SER A 211 -6.57 7.65 -13.29
N ASP A 212 -6.16 8.11 -14.48
CA ASP A 212 -5.94 7.19 -15.61
C ASP A 212 -4.88 6.15 -15.22
N TRP A 213 -5.30 4.89 -15.14
CA TRP A 213 -4.48 3.76 -14.73
C TRP A 213 -3.27 3.53 -15.64
N ARG A 214 -3.32 4.01 -16.89
CA ARG A 214 -2.18 3.95 -17.82
C ARG A 214 -1.16 5.03 -17.55
N LEU A 215 -1.64 6.19 -17.08
CA LEU A 215 -0.78 7.31 -16.78
C LEU A 215 -0.09 7.08 -15.45
N GLY A 216 -0.83 6.66 -14.41
CA GLY A 216 -0.29 6.60 -13.05
C GLY A 216 0.53 7.86 -12.73
N GLY A 217 0.11 9.03 -13.21
CA GLY A 217 0.83 10.31 -13.08
C GLY A 217 2.09 10.55 -13.95
N LEU A 218 2.51 9.65 -14.84
CA LEU A 218 3.81 9.72 -15.55
C LEU A 218 3.82 10.46 -16.90
N ASP A 219 2.66 10.80 -17.47
CA ASP A 219 2.59 11.63 -18.69
C ASP A 219 1.61 12.79 -18.48
N ARG A 220 2.18 13.94 -18.08
CA ARG A 220 1.47 15.21 -17.85
C ARG A 220 1.05 15.93 -19.14
N LYS A 221 1.42 15.43 -20.33
CA LYS A 221 1.24 16.14 -21.61
C LYS A 221 0.03 15.69 -22.44
N ARG A 222 -0.79 14.74 -21.95
CA ARG A 222 -2.04 14.37 -22.62
C ARG A 222 -3.23 15.08 -21.98
N PRO A 223 -4.11 15.75 -22.77
CA PRO A 223 -5.38 16.24 -22.25
C PRO A 223 -6.17 15.07 -21.67
N ARG A 224 -6.85 15.31 -20.53
CA ARG A 224 -7.73 14.34 -19.87
C ARG A 224 -8.63 13.71 -20.94
N LEU A 225 -8.44 12.42 -21.23
CA LEU A 225 -9.36 11.70 -22.11
C LEU A 225 -10.69 11.69 -21.37
N ASN A 226 -11.69 12.40 -21.91
CA ASN A 226 -13.07 12.26 -21.46
C ASN A 226 -13.42 10.77 -21.56
N SER A 227 -13.52 10.11 -20.40
CA SER A 227 -14.00 8.75 -20.26
C SER A 227 -15.48 8.72 -20.65
N THR A 228 -15.74 8.65 -21.95
CA THR A 228 -17.00 8.11 -22.47
C THR A 228 -16.72 6.64 -22.72
N TYR A 229 -17.15 5.81 -21.76
CA TYR A 229 -17.54 4.44 -22.05
C TYR A 229 -18.90 4.46 -22.75
#